data_AF-A0A959TUC6-F1
#
_entry.id   AF-A0A959TUC6-F1
#
_cell.length_a   1.000
_cell.length_b   1.000
_cell.length_c   1.000
_cell.angle_alpha   90.00
_cell.angle_beta   90.00
_cell.angle_gamma   90.00
#
_symmetry.space_group_name_H-M   'P 1'
#
loop_
_entity.id
_entity.type
_entity.pdbx_description
1 polymer ?
#
loop_
_entity_poly.entity_id
_entity_poly.type
_entity_poly.pdbx_seq_one_letter_code
_entity_poly.pdbx_strand_id
1 'polypeptide(L)'
;MNTTRDLTLPLLATVPALLMASLLFAQFDGYVLYGHLNQNTARLIDKDGIIAKQWNMSGGNGYAMALKDNGNLVRAAIHSGNILNGAAVAGKVQEIDPGNNVVWEFVYSTATYVTHHDICLMPNGHVLLIAWHNPGNAALQALGYSGTQNKYPTRIIEVEQNGTGGQIVWEWNMMDHFIQDVDQNKPNYGIISEHPERMNINVATNSMGGGPGGSGDWFHVNGIDYNPTLDQIAFSSRYVSEIFIIDHSTTTAEAATSTGGNSGMGGDFLYRWGHPANYNTAGTQVIPAAVHDVRWVKDGSPNAGYLQFINNSAL
;
A
#
# COMPACT_ATOMS: atom_id res chain seq x y z
N MET A 1 -61.81 41.04 52.15
CA MET A 1 -62.41 41.27 50.81
C MET A 1 -61.28 41.25 49.79
N ASN A 2 -61.37 40.31 48.83
CA ASN A 2 -60.60 40.20 47.58
C ASN A 2 -59.07 40.08 47.67
N THR A 3 -58.38 39.15 47.01
CA THR A 3 -58.71 37.92 46.27
C THR A 3 -57.36 37.28 45.93
N THR A 4 -57.29 35.97 46.12
CA THR A 4 -56.38 34.96 45.54
C THR A 4 -55.60 35.34 44.28
N ARG A 5 -54.31 35.01 44.25
CA ARG A 5 -53.63 34.41 43.09
C ARG A 5 -52.61 33.37 43.56
N ASP A 6 -53.02 32.11 43.48
CA ASP A 6 -52.14 30.95 43.51
C ASP A 6 -51.25 30.93 42.25
N LEU A 7 -49.95 30.74 42.45
CA LEU A 7 -49.00 30.30 41.44
C LEU A 7 -48.16 29.19 42.06
N THR A 8 -48.71 27.98 42.10
CA THR A 8 -47.96 26.76 42.35
C THR A 8 -47.22 26.37 41.07
N LEU A 9 -45.89 26.52 41.04
CA LEU A 9 -45.05 25.91 40.01
C LEU A 9 -45.10 24.38 40.14
N PRO A 10 -45.23 23.62 39.05
CA PRO A 10 -45.03 22.17 39.10
C PRO A 10 -43.52 21.89 39.13
N LEU A 11 -43.08 21.14 40.14
CA LEU A 11 -41.75 20.57 40.21
C LEU A 11 -41.65 19.47 39.14
N LEU A 12 -41.10 19.78 37.96
CA LEU A 12 -40.75 18.76 36.97
C LEU A 12 -39.60 17.92 37.54
N ALA A 13 -39.90 16.69 37.95
CA ALA A 13 -38.89 15.68 38.21
C ALA A 13 -38.22 15.27 36.89
N THR A 14 -37.04 15.81 36.62
CA THR A 14 -36.16 15.33 35.55
C THR A 14 -35.50 14.02 35.99
N VAL A 15 -35.98 12.90 35.47
CA VAL A 15 -35.26 11.62 35.53
C VAL A 15 -34.09 11.71 34.55
N PRO A 16 -32.82 11.52 34.96
CA PRO A 16 -31.73 11.45 34.01
C PRO A 16 -31.82 10.10 33.30
N ALA A 17 -32.19 10.10 32.03
CA ALA A 17 -32.01 8.95 31.15
C ALA A 17 -30.51 8.70 31.02
N LEU A 18 -30.02 7.68 31.72
CA LEU A 18 -28.67 7.16 31.56
C LEU A 18 -28.60 6.54 30.15
N LEU A 19 -28.08 7.29 29.19
CA LEU A 19 -27.78 6.77 27.86
C LEU A 19 -26.58 5.83 28.00
N MET A 20 -26.82 4.55 28.26
CA MET A 20 -25.81 3.52 28.09
C MET A 20 -25.50 3.45 26.59
N ALA A 21 -24.44 4.13 26.16
CA ALA A 21 -23.81 3.85 24.89
C ALA A 21 -23.23 2.43 24.99
N SER A 22 -23.97 1.44 24.49
CA SER A 22 -23.40 0.13 24.24
C SER A 22 -22.33 0.29 23.16
N LEU A 23 -21.07 0.28 23.57
CA LEU A 23 -19.96 0.02 22.65
C LEU A 23 -20.18 -1.38 22.08
N LEU A 24 -20.86 -1.47 20.95
CA LEU A 24 -20.88 -2.67 20.13
C LEU A 24 -19.48 -2.77 19.52
N PHE A 25 -18.56 -3.39 20.26
CA PHE A 25 -17.36 -3.92 19.62
C PHE A 25 -17.83 -4.95 18.59
N ALA A 26 -17.38 -4.83 17.35
CA ALA A 26 -17.59 -5.88 16.37
C ALA A 26 -16.96 -7.17 16.95
N GLN A 27 -17.80 -8.16 17.26
CA GLN A 27 -17.33 -9.46 17.69
C GLN A 27 -16.77 -10.15 16.44
N PHE A 28 -15.45 -10.25 16.35
CA PHE A 28 -14.79 -11.00 15.29
C PHE A 28 -14.92 -12.50 15.59
N ASP A 29 -15.71 -13.20 14.78
CA ASP A 29 -15.85 -14.65 14.82
C ASP A 29 -15.23 -15.23 13.54
N GLY A 30 -13.90 -15.29 13.53
CA GLY A 30 -13.12 -15.70 12.38
C GLY A 30 -11.67 -15.98 12.74
N TYR A 31 -10.82 -16.02 11.72
CA TYR A 31 -9.40 -16.31 11.87
C TYR A 31 -8.51 -15.16 11.41
N VAL A 32 -7.40 -14.95 12.12
CA VAL A 32 -6.33 -14.02 11.75
C VAL A 32 -5.13 -14.81 11.24
N LEU A 33 -4.71 -14.52 10.01
CA LEU A 33 -3.43 -14.97 9.47
C LEU A 33 -2.33 -13.99 9.88
N TYR A 34 -1.24 -14.49 10.44
CA TYR A 34 -0.08 -13.67 10.73
C TYR A 34 1.23 -14.47 10.67
N GLY A 35 2.32 -13.75 10.45
CA GLY A 35 3.67 -14.27 10.53
C GLY A 35 4.64 -13.13 10.82
N HIS A 36 5.52 -13.34 11.79
CA HIS A 36 6.49 -12.31 12.15
C HIS A 36 7.60 -12.24 11.09
N LEU A 37 8.03 -11.02 10.77
CA LEU A 37 9.20 -10.75 9.94
C LEU A 37 10.40 -11.59 10.39
N ASN A 38 11.16 -12.13 9.44
CA ASN A 38 12.36 -12.93 9.66
C ASN A 38 12.14 -14.24 10.42
N GLN A 39 10.90 -14.56 10.82
CA GLN A 39 10.55 -15.88 11.36
C GLN A 39 10.16 -16.82 10.22
N ASN A 40 10.21 -18.12 10.49
CA ASN A 40 9.95 -19.16 9.51
C ASN A 40 8.59 -19.85 9.70
N THR A 41 7.68 -19.21 10.43
CA THR A 41 6.33 -19.71 10.70
C THR A 41 5.27 -18.67 10.34
N ALA A 42 4.14 -19.16 9.85
CA ALA A 42 2.90 -18.39 9.67
C ALA A 42 1.78 -19.17 10.35
N ARG A 43 0.81 -18.46 10.93
CA ARG A 43 -0.24 -19.06 11.76
C ARG A 43 -1.59 -18.46 11.44
N LEU A 44 -2.59 -19.32 11.48
CA LEU A 44 -4.00 -18.97 11.53
C LEU A 44 -4.47 -19.17 12.97
N ILE A 45 -4.90 -18.09 13.63
CA ILE A 45 -5.42 -18.12 15.01
C ILE A 45 -6.88 -17.69 15.03
N ASP A 46 -7.69 -18.31 15.89
CA ASP A 46 -9.05 -17.86 16.14
C ASP A 46 -9.10 -16.68 17.13
N LYS A 47 -10.33 -16.22 17.45
CA LYS A 47 -10.59 -15.14 18.40
C LYS A 47 -10.09 -15.42 19.83
N ASP A 48 -9.89 -16.69 20.20
CA ASP A 48 -9.41 -17.10 21.52
C ASP A 48 -7.88 -17.31 21.52
N GLY A 49 -7.22 -17.04 20.39
CA GLY A 49 -5.78 -17.19 20.20
C GLY A 49 -5.35 -18.63 19.95
N ILE A 50 -6.28 -19.55 19.72
CA ILE A 50 -5.96 -20.95 19.44
C ILE A 50 -5.47 -21.08 18.00
N ILE A 51 -4.34 -21.75 17.83
CA ILE A 51 -3.75 -22.01 16.52
C ILE A 51 -4.58 -23.09 15.82
N ALA A 52 -5.34 -22.70 14.80
CA ALA A 52 -6.04 -23.66 13.93
C ALA A 52 -5.13 -24.23 12.84
N LYS A 53 -4.15 -23.43 12.37
CA LYS A 53 -3.17 -23.86 11.37
C LYS A 53 -1.82 -23.20 11.59
N GLN A 54 -0.75 -23.94 11.36
CA GLN A 54 0.60 -23.41 11.24
C GLN A 54 1.24 -23.93 9.95
N TRP A 55 1.90 -23.02 9.24
CA TRP A 55 2.84 -23.35 8.16
C TRP A 55 4.27 -23.21 8.69
N ASN A 56 5.10 -24.21 8.42
CA ASN A 56 6.54 -24.21 8.72
C ASN A 56 7.30 -24.12 7.42
N MET A 57 8.21 -23.16 7.30
CA MET A 57 8.79 -22.77 6.01
C MET A 57 10.31 -22.73 6.13
N SER A 58 11.00 -22.81 5.00
CA SER A 58 12.42 -22.47 4.95
C SER A 58 12.57 -20.97 4.70
N GLY A 59 13.50 -20.34 5.43
CA GLY A 59 13.73 -18.89 5.34
C GLY A 59 12.67 -18.01 6.00
N GLY A 60 13.05 -16.75 6.24
CA GLY A 60 12.24 -15.77 6.94
C GLY A 60 11.03 -15.28 6.12
N ASN A 61 9.94 -14.95 6.81
CA ASN A 61 8.83 -14.19 6.25
C ASN A 61 9.28 -12.77 5.88
N GLY A 62 8.72 -12.23 4.80
CA GLY A 62 8.59 -10.79 4.58
C GLY A 62 7.44 -10.21 5.43
N TYR A 63 6.93 -9.03 5.03
CA TYR A 63 5.88 -8.34 5.78
C TYR A 63 4.47 -8.83 5.44
N ALA A 64 4.26 -9.34 4.21
CA ALA A 64 2.93 -9.68 3.74
C ALA A 64 2.73 -11.17 3.46
N MET A 65 1.50 -11.59 3.72
CA MET A 65 1.01 -12.93 3.45
C MET A 65 -0.49 -12.90 3.24
N ALA A 66 -0.96 -13.80 2.39
CA ALA A 66 -2.35 -13.95 2.02
C ALA A 66 -2.69 -15.43 1.92
N LEU A 67 -3.97 -15.76 2.15
CA LEU A 67 -4.47 -17.13 2.04
C LEU A 67 -5.31 -17.24 0.77
N LYS A 68 -5.02 -18.24 -0.06
CA LYS A 68 -5.88 -18.63 -1.18
C LYS A 68 -7.04 -19.50 -0.68
N ASP A 69 -8.14 -19.52 -1.42
CA ASP A 69 -9.34 -20.32 -1.08
C ASP A 69 -9.07 -21.83 -1.03
N ASN A 70 -8.04 -22.31 -1.74
CA ASN A 70 -7.58 -23.70 -1.69
C ASN A 70 -6.77 -24.04 -0.41
N GLY A 71 -6.57 -23.08 0.49
CA GLY A 71 -5.81 -23.23 1.73
C GLY A 71 -4.31 -23.03 1.59
N ASN A 72 -3.81 -22.68 0.40
CA ASN A 72 -2.40 -22.36 0.20
C ASN A 72 -2.08 -20.97 0.77
N LEU A 73 -0.95 -20.87 1.45
CA LEU A 73 -0.37 -19.62 1.92
C LEU A 73 0.48 -19.01 0.80
N VAL A 74 0.20 -17.79 0.41
CA VAL A 74 1.13 -16.98 -0.39
C VAL A 74 1.81 -15.98 0.53
N ARG A 75 3.14 -15.87 0.46
CA ARG A 75 3.89 -14.93 1.29
C ARG A 75 5.00 -14.23 0.53
N ALA A 76 5.26 -12.98 0.91
CA ALA A 76 6.57 -12.39 0.74
C ALA A 76 7.57 -13.15 1.62
N ALA A 77 8.78 -13.42 1.12
CA ALA A 77 9.82 -14.13 1.86
C ALA A 77 11.19 -13.53 1.63
N ILE A 78 12.07 -13.68 2.63
CA ILE A 78 13.45 -13.21 2.58
C ILE A 78 14.25 -14.06 1.60
N HIS A 79 14.79 -13.44 0.57
CA HIS A 79 15.78 -14.04 -0.32
C HIS A 79 17.20 -13.73 0.18
N SER A 80 18.01 -14.78 0.39
CA SER A 80 19.36 -14.64 0.96
C SER A 80 20.35 -13.92 0.05
N GLY A 81 20.06 -13.83 -1.25
CA GLY A 81 20.88 -13.14 -2.26
C GLY A 81 20.51 -11.67 -2.48
N ASN A 82 19.74 -11.06 -1.58
CA ASN A 82 19.37 -9.65 -1.70
C ASN A 82 20.60 -8.73 -1.70
N ILE A 83 20.78 -7.97 -2.79
CA ILE A 83 21.84 -6.97 -2.91
C ILE A 83 21.33 -5.62 -2.40
N LEU A 84 20.13 -5.22 -2.86
CA LEU A 84 19.43 -4.07 -2.32
C LEU A 84 18.81 -4.43 -0.96
N ASN A 85 18.90 -3.51 0.00
CA ASN A 85 18.48 -3.74 1.37
C ASN A 85 17.75 -2.51 1.93
N GLY A 86 16.78 -2.76 2.80
CA GLY A 86 16.00 -1.73 3.48
C GLY A 86 14.83 -2.31 4.26
N ALA A 87 13.87 -1.45 4.61
CA ALA A 87 12.73 -1.81 5.42
C ALA A 87 11.87 -2.84 4.71
N ALA A 88 11.51 -3.91 5.43
CA ALA A 88 10.67 -4.98 4.91
C ALA A 88 11.15 -5.59 3.58
N VAL A 89 12.46 -5.56 3.29
CA VAL A 89 13.01 -6.20 2.10
C VAL A 89 12.63 -7.69 2.10
N ALA A 90 12.11 -8.17 0.97
CA ALA A 90 11.72 -9.57 0.80
C ALA A 90 12.63 -10.20 -0.26
N GLY A 91 12.46 -9.83 -1.52
CA GLY A 91 13.23 -10.34 -2.66
C GLY A 91 12.66 -11.60 -3.31
N LYS A 92 11.65 -12.24 -2.71
CA LYS A 92 10.88 -13.31 -3.36
C LYS A 92 9.45 -13.44 -2.83
N VAL A 93 8.60 -14.10 -3.62
CA VAL A 93 7.26 -14.57 -3.21
C VAL A 93 7.23 -16.10 -3.29
N GLN A 94 6.49 -16.73 -2.38
CA GLN A 94 6.29 -18.18 -2.33
C GLN A 94 4.81 -18.51 -2.15
N GLU A 95 4.37 -19.61 -2.76
CA GLU A 95 3.12 -20.29 -2.41
C GLU A 95 3.44 -21.63 -1.73
N ILE A 96 2.73 -21.89 -0.64
CA ILE A 96 3.01 -22.99 0.28
C ILE A 96 1.70 -23.72 0.56
N ASP A 97 1.68 -25.01 0.28
CA ASP A 97 0.51 -25.84 0.50
C ASP A 97 0.26 -26.09 2.01
N PRO A 98 -0.91 -26.62 2.39
CA PRO A 98 -1.18 -27.02 3.78
C PRO A 98 -0.22 -28.10 4.31
N GLY A 99 0.50 -28.82 3.46
CA GLY A 99 1.52 -29.80 3.82
C GLY A 99 2.88 -29.21 4.17
N ASN A 100 3.06 -27.88 4.07
CA ASN A 100 4.33 -27.15 4.21
C ASN A 100 5.28 -27.28 3.00
N ASN A 101 4.78 -27.71 1.84
CA ASN A 101 5.59 -27.77 0.63
C ASN A 101 5.50 -26.44 -0.11
N VAL A 102 6.66 -25.94 -0.57
CA VAL A 102 6.70 -24.81 -1.51
C VAL A 102 6.24 -25.33 -2.87
N VAL A 103 5.08 -24.90 -3.33
CA VAL A 103 4.48 -25.29 -4.62
C VAL A 103 4.72 -24.24 -5.71
N TRP A 104 5.16 -23.04 -5.32
CA TRP A 104 5.59 -21.98 -6.21
C TRP A 104 6.61 -21.08 -5.53
N GLU A 105 7.60 -20.60 -6.29
CA GLU A 105 8.53 -19.56 -5.87
C GLU A 105 8.89 -18.67 -7.06
N PHE A 106 8.94 -17.36 -6.82
CA PHE A 106 9.46 -16.40 -7.76
C PHE A 106 10.40 -15.42 -7.06
N VAL A 107 11.67 -15.39 -7.50
CA VAL A 107 12.70 -14.49 -6.98
C VAL A 107 12.74 -13.23 -7.85
N TYR A 108 12.59 -12.07 -7.21
CA TYR A 108 12.72 -10.77 -7.84
C TYR A 108 13.68 -9.91 -7.02
N SER A 109 14.97 -10.20 -7.19
CA SER A 109 16.06 -9.56 -6.48
C SER A 109 17.32 -9.55 -7.35
N THR A 110 17.84 -8.36 -7.63
CA THR A 110 19.11 -8.12 -8.30
C THR A 110 19.81 -6.91 -7.67
N ALA A 111 20.89 -6.42 -8.29
CA ALA A 111 21.52 -5.16 -7.91
C ALA A 111 20.67 -3.93 -8.30
N THR A 112 19.69 -4.09 -9.19
CA THR A 112 18.86 -3.00 -9.71
C THR A 112 17.41 -3.06 -9.25
N TYR A 113 16.94 -4.14 -8.62
CA TYR A 113 15.59 -4.19 -8.06
C TYR A 113 15.46 -5.23 -6.94
N VAL A 114 14.49 -5.03 -6.04
CA VAL A 114 14.12 -6.01 -5.00
C VAL A 114 12.68 -5.79 -4.54
N THR A 115 11.91 -6.86 -4.31
CA THR A 115 10.57 -6.73 -3.69
C THR A 115 10.65 -6.37 -2.21
N HIS A 116 9.66 -5.62 -1.73
CA HIS A 116 9.56 -5.23 -0.32
C HIS A 116 8.10 -5.07 0.12
N HIS A 117 7.89 -5.09 1.44
CA HIS A 117 6.61 -4.82 2.09
C HIS A 117 5.48 -5.79 1.69
N ASP A 118 4.68 -5.45 0.69
CA ASP A 118 3.33 -5.99 0.50
C ASP A 118 3.12 -6.71 -0.83
N ILE A 119 2.12 -7.59 -0.84
CA ILE A 119 1.66 -8.36 -1.99
C ILE A 119 0.13 -8.29 -2.07
N CYS A 120 -0.44 -8.41 -3.26
CA CYS A 120 -1.88 -8.55 -3.44
C CYS A 120 -2.20 -9.76 -4.31
N LEU A 121 -3.07 -10.65 -3.83
CA LEU A 121 -3.59 -11.75 -4.64
C LEU A 121 -4.67 -11.23 -5.58
N MET A 122 -4.57 -11.62 -6.85
CA MET A 122 -5.54 -11.25 -7.87
C MET A 122 -6.51 -12.40 -8.16
N PRO A 123 -7.74 -12.11 -8.62
CA PRO A 123 -8.74 -13.16 -8.90
C PRO A 123 -8.32 -14.15 -10.00
N ASN A 124 -7.43 -13.74 -10.91
CA ASN A 124 -6.84 -14.60 -11.95
C ASN A 124 -5.76 -15.56 -11.40
N GLY A 125 -5.44 -15.49 -10.10
CA GLY A 125 -4.41 -16.29 -9.45
C GLY A 125 -3.00 -15.70 -9.51
N HIS A 126 -2.82 -14.55 -10.17
CA HIS A 126 -1.57 -13.80 -10.20
C HIS A 126 -1.33 -13.08 -8.87
N VAL A 127 -0.13 -12.53 -8.73
CA VAL A 127 0.25 -11.77 -7.54
C VAL A 127 0.87 -10.44 -7.95
N LEU A 128 0.33 -9.34 -7.43
CA LEU A 128 0.97 -8.04 -7.48
C LEU A 128 2.05 -7.94 -6.40
N LEU A 129 3.21 -7.45 -6.78
CA LEU A 129 4.36 -7.25 -5.89
C LEU A 129 4.82 -5.79 -5.97
N ILE A 130 5.07 -5.17 -4.81
CA ILE A 130 5.78 -3.90 -4.74
C ILE A 130 7.30 -4.17 -4.76
N ALA A 131 8.04 -3.38 -5.52
CA ALA A 131 9.48 -3.44 -5.59
C ALA A 131 10.14 -2.05 -5.60
N TRP A 132 11.37 -2.00 -5.11
CA TRP A 132 12.29 -0.90 -5.38
C TRP A 132 12.96 -1.13 -6.73
N HIS A 133 13.15 -0.06 -7.49
CA HIS A 133 13.99 -0.01 -8.67
C HIS A 133 15.16 0.95 -8.42
N ASN A 134 16.39 0.51 -8.64
CA ASN A 134 17.61 1.30 -8.56
C ASN A 134 18.10 1.66 -9.98
N PRO A 135 17.71 2.84 -10.50
CA PRO A 135 18.14 3.31 -11.82
C PRO A 135 19.53 3.96 -11.82
N GLY A 136 20.07 4.27 -10.64
CA GLY A 136 21.28 5.07 -10.48
C GLY A 136 21.00 6.58 -10.53
N ASN A 137 21.82 7.35 -9.83
CA ASN A 137 21.60 8.79 -9.65
C ASN A 137 21.62 9.58 -10.97
N ALA A 138 22.47 9.18 -11.92
CA ALA A 138 22.56 9.83 -13.23
C ALA A 138 21.26 9.71 -14.03
N ALA A 139 20.58 8.57 -13.97
CA ALA A 139 19.29 8.38 -14.62
C ALA A 139 18.21 9.27 -14.01
N LEU A 140 18.18 9.40 -12.68
CA LEU A 140 17.26 10.33 -11.99
C LEU A 140 17.56 11.80 -12.36
N GLN A 141 18.83 12.18 -12.39
CA GLN A 141 19.23 13.55 -12.76
C GLN A 141 18.89 13.88 -14.22
N ALA A 142 18.90 12.89 -15.12
CA ALA A 142 18.44 13.04 -16.50
C ALA A 142 16.93 13.36 -16.58
N LEU A 143 16.14 12.92 -15.59
CA LEU A 143 14.71 13.22 -15.43
C LEU A 143 14.43 14.48 -14.59
N GLY A 144 15.46 15.25 -14.23
CA GLY A 144 15.30 16.51 -13.49
C GLY A 144 15.36 16.40 -11.96
N TYR A 145 15.77 15.26 -11.41
CA TYR A 145 16.11 15.16 -10.00
C TYR A 145 17.31 16.06 -9.66
N SER A 146 17.16 16.88 -8.63
CA SER A 146 18.16 17.86 -8.18
C SER A 146 19.12 17.32 -7.11
N GLY A 147 18.81 16.15 -6.54
CA GLY A 147 19.62 15.55 -5.49
C GLY A 147 20.93 14.92 -5.99
N THR A 148 21.80 14.62 -5.02
CA THR A 148 23.13 14.02 -5.25
C THR A 148 23.23 12.56 -4.85
N GLN A 149 22.23 12.07 -4.11
CA GLN A 149 22.15 10.69 -3.65
C GLN A 149 21.14 9.92 -4.48
N ASN A 150 21.53 8.71 -4.85
CA ASN A 150 20.67 7.78 -5.55
C ASN A 150 19.42 7.45 -4.73
N LYS A 151 18.30 7.26 -5.42
CA LYS A 151 16.99 6.94 -4.82
C LYS A 151 16.34 5.80 -5.58
N TYR A 152 15.50 5.05 -4.88
CA TYR A 152 14.82 3.87 -5.39
C TYR A 152 13.33 4.18 -5.58
N PRO A 153 12.92 4.60 -6.79
CA PRO A 153 11.51 4.70 -7.15
C PRO A 153 10.79 3.36 -7.00
N THR A 154 9.48 3.44 -6.83
CA THR A 154 8.59 2.27 -6.75
C THR A 154 8.36 1.69 -8.14
N ARG A 155 8.38 0.36 -8.21
CA ARG A 155 7.85 -0.45 -9.30
C ARG A 155 6.76 -1.37 -8.74
N ILE A 156 5.70 -1.59 -9.50
CA ILE A 156 4.68 -2.60 -9.23
C ILE A 156 4.72 -3.60 -10.38
N ILE A 157 4.72 -4.89 -10.08
CA ILE A 157 4.72 -5.96 -11.07
C ILE A 157 3.60 -6.95 -10.80
N GLU A 158 2.93 -7.42 -11.85
CA GLU A 158 2.02 -8.56 -11.81
C GLU A 158 2.77 -9.81 -12.25
N VAL A 159 2.74 -10.85 -11.42
CA VAL A 159 3.44 -12.11 -11.69
C VAL A 159 2.44 -13.25 -11.83
N GLU A 160 2.49 -13.91 -12.99
CA GLU A 160 1.80 -15.17 -13.28
C GLU A 160 2.70 -16.36 -12.93
N GLN A 161 2.15 -17.39 -12.29
CA GLN A 161 2.83 -18.68 -12.15
C GLN A 161 2.80 -19.42 -13.49
N ASN A 162 3.97 -19.72 -14.05
CA ASN A 162 4.11 -20.36 -15.37
C ASN A 162 4.60 -21.83 -15.31
N GLY A 163 4.54 -22.45 -14.13
CA GLY A 163 4.96 -23.84 -13.90
C GLY A 163 6.46 -24.07 -13.72
N THR A 164 7.32 -23.14 -14.12
CA THR A 164 8.78 -23.20 -13.90
C THR A 164 9.30 -22.12 -12.93
N GLY A 165 8.41 -21.23 -12.49
CA GLY A 165 8.68 -20.08 -11.64
C GLY A 165 7.57 -19.07 -11.84
N GLY A 166 7.92 -17.83 -12.12
CA GLY A 166 6.97 -16.77 -12.45
C GLY A 166 7.36 -15.99 -13.71
N GLN A 167 6.36 -15.43 -14.38
CA GLN A 167 6.51 -14.51 -15.50
C GLN A 167 5.86 -13.17 -15.12
N ILE A 168 6.56 -12.07 -15.40
CA ILE A 168 5.98 -10.73 -15.28
C ILE A 168 5.10 -10.50 -16.50
N VAL A 169 3.80 -10.28 -16.27
CA VAL A 169 2.80 -10.11 -17.33
C VAL A 169 2.31 -8.66 -17.44
N TRP A 170 2.52 -7.88 -16.39
CA TRP A 170 2.23 -6.45 -16.36
C TRP A 170 3.22 -5.74 -15.41
N GLU A 171 3.52 -4.47 -15.70
CA GLU A 171 4.33 -3.64 -14.81
C GLU A 171 3.99 -2.15 -14.91
N TRP A 172 4.22 -1.46 -13.80
CA TRP A 172 4.12 -0.01 -13.67
C TRP A 172 5.33 0.54 -12.93
N ASN A 173 5.83 1.70 -13.33
CA ASN A 173 7.05 2.29 -12.80
C ASN A 173 6.88 3.78 -12.51
N MET A 174 7.09 4.17 -11.25
CA MET A 174 6.98 5.56 -10.79
C MET A 174 7.84 6.53 -11.62
N MET A 175 8.94 6.05 -12.21
CA MET A 175 9.81 6.89 -13.05
C MET A 175 9.15 7.46 -14.30
N ASP A 176 8.16 6.74 -14.85
CA ASP A 176 7.46 7.15 -16.07
C ASP A 176 6.46 8.31 -15.77
N HIS A 177 6.13 8.51 -14.50
CA HIS A 177 5.12 9.46 -14.03
C HIS A 177 5.72 10.61 -13.21
N PHE A 178 7.01 10.90 -13.40
CA PHE A 178 7.65 12.04 -12.77
C PHE A 178 7.38 13.35 -13.50
N ILE A 179 7.22 14.42 -12.73
CA ILE A 179 7.21 15.83 -13.17
C ILE A 179 8.26 16.62 -12.40
N GLN A 180 8.79 17.68 -13.02
CA GLN A 180 9.78 18.58 -12.43
C GLN A 180 9.59 20.02 -12.92
N ASP A 181 9.99 21.00 -12.13
CA ASP A 181 9.88 22.43 -12.42
C ASP A 181 11.23 23.17 -12.32
N VAL A 182 12.35 22.43 -12.38
CA VAL A 182 13.70 22.93 -12.12
C VAL A 182 14.47 23.25 -13.41
N ASP A 183 14.40 22.38 -14.41
CA ASP A 183 15.18 22.52 -15.65
C ASP A 183 14.28 22.35 -16.88
N GLN A 184 13.97 23.48 -17.54
CA GLN A 184 13.11 23.50 -18.74
C GLN A 184 13.66 22.71 -19.93
N ASN A 185 14.93 22.32 -19.92
CA ASN A 185 15.53 21.54 -21.01
C ASN A 185 15.50 20.03 -20.74
N LYS A 186 15.02 19.60 -19.57
CA LYS A 186 14.87 18.17 -19.22
C LYS A 186 13.44 17.68 -19.44
N PRO A 187 13.24 16.37 -19.61
CA PRO A 187 11.91 15.79 -19.75
C PRO A 187 10.95 16.20 -18.62
N ASN A 188 9.66 16.17 -18.94
CA ASN A 188 8.56 16.40 -17.99
C ASN A 188 8.70 17.71 -17.18
N TYR A 189 9.25 18.77 -17.80
CA TYR A 189 9.20 20.10 -17.23
C TYR A 189 7.77 20.65 -17.26
N GLY A 190 7.26 21.13 -16.13
CA GLY A 190 5.94 21.72 -16.04
C GLY A 190 5.64 22.31 -14.66
N ILE A 191 4.46 22.91 -14.51
CA ILE A 191 4.02 23.46 -13.22
C ILE A 191 3.46 22.32 -12.38
N ILE A 192 4.13 21.96 -11.29
CA ILE A 192 3.76 20.79 -10.46
C ILE A 192 2.27 20.81 -10.03
N SER A 193 1.74 21.97 -9.65
CA SER A 193 0.34 22.08 -9.20
C SER A 193 -0.70 21.90 -10.30
N GLU A 194 -0.29 21.97 -11.57
CA GLU A 194 -1.17 21.72 -12.72
C GLU A 194 -1.17 20.24 -13.14
N HIS A 195 -0.35 19.41 -12.49
CA HIS A 195 -0.19 17.99 -12.80
C HIS A 195 -0.30 17.09 -11.55
N PRO A 196 -1.43 17.12 -10.81
CA PRO A 196 -1.62 16.27 -9.65
C PRO A 196 -1.55 14.77 -9.99
N GLU A 197 -1.81 14.39 -11.23
CA GLU A 197 -1.72 13.02 -11.76
C GLU A 197 -0.27 12.50 -11.84
N ARG A 198 0.74 13.35 -11.59
CA ARG A 198 2.17 13.00 -11.62
C ARG A 198 2.88 13.25 -10.30
N MET A 199 4.00 12.55 -10.11
CA MET A 199 4.84 12.68 -8.92
C MET A 199 5.92 13.74 -9.13
N ASN A 200 5.99 14.75 -8.26
CA ASN A 200 7.11 15.68 -8.26
C ASN A 200 8.42 14.92 -7.94
N ILE A 201 9.35 14.84 -8.90
CA ILE A 201 10.63 14.14 -8.72
C ILE A 201 11.52 14.79 -7.65
N ASN A 202 11.24 16.04 -7.27
CA ASN A 202 11.95 16.75 -6.21
C ASN A 202 11.08 16.92 -4.96
N VAL A 203 10.03 16.11 -4.81
CA VAL A 203 9.18 16.13 -3.61
C VAL A 203 10.03 15.91 -2.36
N ALA A 204 9.79 16.74 -1.34
CA ALA A 204 10.40 16.56 -0.05
C ALA A 204 9.82 15.28 0.59
N THR A 205 10.65 14.24 0.72
CA THR A 205 10.25 13.04 1.44
C THR A 205 10.85 13.05 2.84
N ASN A 206 10.04 12.69 3.83
CA ASN A 206 10.52 12.44 5.19
C ASN A 206 11.24 11.09 5.25
N SER A 207 12.22 10.87 4.37
CA SER A 207 13.17 9.75 4.40
C SER A 207 13.98 9.88 5.68
N MET A 208 13.37 9.54 6.82
CA MET A 208 14.04 9.44 8.10
C MET A 208 15.01 8.27 7.95
N GLY A 209 16.26 8.61 7.62
CA GLY A 209 17.42 7.70 7.67
C GLY A 209 17.71 7.27 9.11
N GLY A 210 16.73 6.60 9.73
CA GLY A 210 16.74 6.20 11.14
C GLY A 210 15.76 5.08 11.51
N GLY A 211 14.92 4.60 10.57
CA GLY A 211 14.34 3.24 10.62
C GLY A 211 15.21 2.28 9.80
N PRO A 212 15.03 0.95 9.87
CA PRO A 212 15.85 -0.02 9.14
C PRO A 212 15.59 0.08 7.63
N GLY A 213 16.11 1.12 6.96
CA GLY A 213 15.94 1.41 5.55
C GLY A 213 17.26 1.95 5.01
N GLY A 214 17.83 1.28 4.00
CA GLY A 214 19.06 1.72 3.35
C GLY A 214 18.90 3.09 2.71
N SER A 215 20.01 3.72 2.33
CA SER A 215 20.09 5.10 1.85
C SER A 215 19.23 5.44 0.62
N GLY A 216 18.74 4.44 -0.12
CA GLY A 216 17.98 4.61 -1.36
C GLY A 216 16.46 4.65 -1.24
N ASP A 217 15.85 4.22 -0.13
CA ASP A 217 14.38 4.16 -0.01
C ASP A 217 13.74 5.56 -0.13
N TRP A 218 12.86 5.75 -1.12
CA TRP A 218 12.41 7.07 -1.53
C TRP A 218 10.96 7.39 -1.16
N PHE A 219 10.01 6.60 -1.67
CA PHE A 219 8.58 6.77 -1.41
C PHE A 219 8.09 5.85 -0.29
N HIS A 220 8.79 4.73 -0.04
CA HIS A 220 8.41 3.75 0.97
C HIS A 220 6.96 3.30 0.79
N VAL A 221 6.65 2.78 -0.39
CA VAL A 221 5.35 2.17 -0.68
C VAL A 221 5.21 0.90 0.14
N ASN A 222 4.12 0.77 0.88
CA ASN A 222 4.02 -0.21 1.97
C ASN A 222 2.68 -0.94 2.06
N GLY A 223 1.78 -0.68 1.11
CA GLY A 223 0.50 -1.34 0.98
C GLY A 223 0.08 -1.33 -0.48
N ILE A 224 -0.51 -2.43 -0.94
CA ILE A 224 -1.06 -2.58 -2.29
C ILE A 224 -2.34 -3.40 -2.25
N ASP A 225 -3.34 -2.95 -2.99
CA ASP A 225 -4.60 -3.67 -3.14
C ASP A 225 -5.19 -3.49 -4.54
N TYR A 226 -5.96 -4.47 -4.98
CA TYR A 226 -6.54 -4.51 -6.31
C TYR A 226 -8.07 -4.54 -6.25
N ASN A 227 -8.70 -3.69 -7.05
CA ASN A 227 -10.15 -3.67 -7.24
C ASN A 227 -10.48 -4.33 -8.59
N PRO A 228 -11.01 -5.56 -8.59
CA PRO A 228 -11.31 -6.28 -9.84
C PRO A 228 -12.53 -5.74 -10.60
N THR A 229 -13.41 -4.97 -9.95
CA THR A 229 -14.58 -4.38 -10.60
C THR A 229 -14.20 -3.17 -11.44
N LEU A 230 -13.24 -2.38 -10.96
CA LEU A 230 -12.76 -1.17 -11.63
C LEU A 230 -11.48 -1.41 -12.45
N ASP A 231 -10.82 -2.55 -12.24
CA ASP A 231 -9.48 -2.86 -12.75
C ASP A 231 -8.45 -1.79 -12.35
N GLN A 232 -8.39 -1.52 -11.05
CA GLN A 232 -7.59 -0.46 -10.45
C GLN A 232 -6.71 -0.99 -9.32
N ILE A 233 -5.51 -0.43 -9.20
CA ILE A 233 -4.61 -0.69 -8.09
C ILE A 233 -4.59 0.52 -7.16
N ALA A 234 -4.79 0.29 -5.87
CA ALA A 234 -4.53 1.28 -4.83
C ALA A 234 -3.20 0.96 -4.13
N PHE A 235 -2.40 1.98 -3.82
CA PHE A 235 -1.18 1.80 -3.03
C PHE A 235 -0.91 2.98 -2.09
N SER A 236 -0.28 2.70 -0.95
CA SER A 236 0.04 3.69 0.09
C SER A 236 1.53 3.97 0.16
N SER A 237 1.89 5.23 0.36
CA SER A 237 3.28 5.69 0.38
C SER A 237 3.58 6.42 1.68
N ARG A 238 4.40 5.78 2.53
CA ARG A 238 4.69 6.27 3.89
C ARG A 238 5.35 7.63 3.90
N TYR A 239 6.36 7.84 3.06
CA TYR A 239 7.22 9.03 3.17
C TYR A 239 6.64 10.29 2.56
N VAL A 240 5.54 10.16 1.81
CA VAL A 240 4.77 11.28 1.28
C VAL A 240 3.40 11.41 1.96
N SER A 241 3.03 10.47 2.85
CA SER A 241 1.75 10.47 3.58
C SER A 241 0.54 10.55 2.66
N GLU A 242 0.56 9.77 1.58
CA GLU A 242 -0.51 9.73 0.58
C GLU A 242 -0.88 8.29 0.19
N ILE A 243 -2.12 8.16 -0.28
CA ILE A 243 -2.63 7.01 -1.02
C ILE A 243 -2.81 7.40 -2.49
N PHE A 244 -2.65 6.44 -3.39
CA PHE A 244 -2.74 6.61 -4.83
C PHE A 244 -3.63 5.53 -5.44
N ILE A 245 -4.25 5.84 -6.59
CA ILE A 245 -4.93 4.87 -7.46
C ILE A 245 -4.38 5.01 -8.88
N ILE A 246 -4.07 3.87 -9.52
CA ILE A 246 -3.64 3.77 -10.93
C ILE A 246 -4.52 2.79 -11.70
N ASP A 247 -4.56 2.95 -13.02
CA ASP A 247 -5.31 2.08 -13.94
C ASP A 247 -4.52 0.82 -14.28
N HIS A 248 -5.06 -0.35 -13.92
CA HIS A 248 -4.43 -1.64 -14.21
C HIS A 248 -4.90 -2.23 -15.56
N SER A 249 -6.00 -1.73 -16.13
CA SER A 249 -6.49 -2.21 -17.44
C SER A 249 -5.57 -1.88 -18.63
N THR A 250 -4.49 -1.14 -18.35
CA THR A 250 -3.41 -0.84 -19.28
C THR A 250 -2.59 -2.07 -19.62
N THR A 251 -2.03 -2.12 -20.82
CA THR A 251 -0.84 -2.95 -21.08
C THR A 251 0.39 -2.33 -20.39
N THR A 252 1.48 -3.09 -20.18
CA THR A 252 2.77 -2.53 -19.71
C THR A 252 3.22 -1.30 -20.51
N ALA A 253 2.99 -1.31 -21.83
CA ALA A 253 3.38 -0.19 -22.68
C ALA A 253 2.52 1.05 -22.44
N GLU A 254 1.21 0.89 -22.24
CA GLU A 254 0.31 2.00 -21.92
C GLU A 254 0.55 2.52 -20.49
N ALA A 255 0.84 1.62 -19.54
CA ALA A 255 1.17 1.94 -18.16
C ALA A 255 2.40 2.85 -18.05
N ALA A 256 3.34 2.81 -19.01
CA ALA A 256 4.50 3.71 -19.06
C ALA A 256 4.18 5.10 -19.68
N THR A 257 2.92 5.40 -19.97
CA THR A 257 2.49 6.62 -20.64
C THR A 257 1.33 7.31 -19.91
N SER A 258 0.88 8.45 -20.44
CA SER A 258 -0.30 9.20 -19.96
C SER A 258 -1.57 8.89 -20.76
N THR A 259 -1.59 7.82 -21.55
CA THR A 259 -2.71 7.47 -22.44
C THR A 259 -2.95 5.97 -22.48
N GLY A 260 -4.20 5.57 -22.67
CA GLY A 260 -4.60 4.15 -22.69
C GLY A 260 -5.27 3.71 -21.39
N GLY A 261 -5.62 2.42 -21.31
CA GLY A 261 -6.48 1.89 -20.25
C GLY A 261 -7.92 2.41 -20.32
N ASN A 262 -8.77 1.89 -19.45
CA ASN A 262 -10.18 2.23 -19.34
C ASN A 262 -10.41 3.69 -18.95
N SER A 263 -9.44 4.30 -18.25
CA SER A 263 -9.50 5.69 -17.81
C SER A 263 -8.91 6.67 -18.83
N GLY A 264 -8.24 6.15 -19.88
CA GLY A 264 -7.56 6.96 -20.89
C GLY A 264 -6.33 7.73 -20.37
N MET A 265 -5.85 7.40 -19.16
CA MET A 265 -4.75 8.10 -18.47
C MET A 265 -3.44 7.31 -18.46
N GLY A 266 -3.38 6.14 -19.11
CA GLY A 266 -2.20 5.26 -19.02
C GLY A 266 -1.89 4.93 -17.55
N GLY A 267 -0.63 5.06 -17.15
CA GLY A 267 -0.20 4.84 -15.76
C GLY A 267 -0.17 6.08 -14.87
N ASP A 268 -0.61 7.25 -15.34
CA ASP A 268 -0.71 8.43 -14.47
C ASP A 268 -1.71 8.17 -13.33
N PHE A 269 -1.55 8.87 -12.19
CA PHE A 269 -2.43 8.68 -11.05
C PHE A 269 -3.86 9.11 -11.41
N LEU A 270 -4.81 8.19 -11.29
CA LEU A 270 -6.24 8.49 -11.37
C LEU A 270 -6.69 9.29 -10.15
N TYR A 271 -6.05 9.02 -9.02
CA TYR A 271 -6.34 9.65 -7.75
C TYR A 271 -5.09 9.68 -6.87
N ARG A 272 -4.95 10.76 -6.10
CA ARG A 272 -4.04 10.83 -4.96
C ARG A 272 -4.67 11.62 -3.83
N TRP A 273 -4.35 11.27 -2.59
CA TRP A 273 -4.88 11.97 -1.43
C TRP A 273 -4.00 11.82 -0.20
N GLY A 274 -3.83 12.92 0.54
CA GLY A 274 -3.18 12.91 1.85
C GLY A 274 -2.39 14.18 2.15
N HIS A 275 -1.52 14.63 1.24
CA HIS A 275 -0.65 15.78 1.50
C HIS A 275 -0.50 16.71 0.28
N PRO A 276 -1.38 17.72 0.15
CA PRO A 276 -1.40 18.63 -1.01
C PRO A 276 -0.08 19.36 -1.33
N ALA A 277 0.75 19.61 -0.31
CA ALA A 277 2.04 20.27 -0.49
C ALA A 277 3.04 19.45 -1.34
N ASN A 278 2.87 18.13 -1.44
CA ASN A 278 3.73 17.29 -2.27
C ASN A 278 3.62 17.59 -3.76
N TYR A 279 2.52 18.20 -4.18
CA TYR A 279 2.24 18.63 -5.55
C TYR A 279 1.86 20.11 -5.60
N ASN A 280 2.52 20.93 -4.76
CA ASN A 280 2.44 22.39 -4.74
C ASN A 280 1.02 22.98 -4.69
N THR A 281 0.06 22.23 -4.15
CA THR A 281 -1.34 22.65 -4.06
C THR A 281 -1.66 23.11 -2.64
N ALA A 282 -2.47 24.16 -2.52
CA ALA A 282 -2.94 24.64 -1.23
C ALA A 282 -3.84 23.61 -0.54
N GLY A 283 -3.65 23.39 0.75
CA GLY A 283 -4.46 22.48 1.54
C GLY A 283 -3.74 22.04 2.79
N THR A 284 -4.51 21.55 3.77
CA THR A 284 -3.93 20.95 4.98
C THR A 284 -3.62 19.48 4.70
N GLN A 285 -2.51 18.98 5.25
CA GLN A 285 -2.22 17.55 5.26
C GLN A 285 -3.34 16.82 6.01
N VAL A 286 -4.00 15.88 5.33
CA VAL A 286 -5.17 15.15 5.84
C VAL A 286 -4.74 13.83 6.50
N ILE A 287 -3.69 13.20 5.99
CA ILE A 287 -3.04 12.06 6.66
C ILE A 287 -1.85 12.63 7.46
N PRO A 288 -1.98 12.91 8.75
CA PRO A 288 -1.00 13.68 9.52
C PRO A 288 0.32 12.93 9.78
N ALA A 289 0.40 11.63 9.46
CA ALA A 289 1.58 10.81 9.70
C ALA A 289 1.73 9.72 8.64
N ALA A 290 2.65 8.78 8.90
CA ALA A 290 2.83 7.59 8.07
C ALA A 290 1.49 6.89 7.81
N VAL A 291 1.17 6.68 6.54
CA VAL A 291 0.07 5.82 6.08
C VAL A 291 0.60 4.40 5.86
N HIS A 292 -0.20 3.38 6.16
CA HIS A 292 0.05 1.98 5.82
C HIS A 292 -1.20 1.30 5.29
N ASP A 293 -0.99 0.24 4.50
CA ASP A 293 -1.97 -0.78 4.17
C ASP A 293 -3.30 -0.21 3.63
N VAL A 294 -3.21 0.57 2.54
CA VAL A 294 -4.44 0.95 1.85
C VAL A 294 -5.11 -0.30 1.29
N ARG A 295 -6.43 -0.42 1.53
CA ARG A 295 -7.26 -1.52 1.06
C ARG A 295 -8.59 -0.99 0.55
N TRP A 296 -9.12 -1.64 -0.47
CA TRP A 296 -10.52 -1.49 -0.84
C TRP A 296 -11.39 -2.25 0.18
N VAL A 297 -12.41 -1.58 0.69
CA VAL A 297 -13.40 -2.22 1.54
C VAL A 297 -14.25 -3.14 0.66
N LYS A 298 -14.16 -4.44 0.94
CA LYS A 298 -14.78 -5.51 0.14
C LYS A 298 -16.30 -5.43 0.17
N ASP A 299 -16.92 -5.91 -0.91
CA ASP A 299 -18.36 -6.08 -1.00
C ASP A 299 -18.92 -6.90 0.16
N GLY A 300 -20.14 -6.57 0.58
CA GLY A 300 -20.80 -7.17 1.74
C GLY A 300 -20.33 -6.62 3.10
N SER A 301 -19.33 -5.74 3.14
CA SER A 301 -18.90 -5.03 4.36
C SER A 301 -19.53 -3.63 4.47
N PRO A 302 -19.71 -3.07 5.67
CA PRO A 302 -20.05 -1.66 5.82
C PRO A 302 -19.01 -0.78 5.11
N ASN A 303 -19.47 0.23 4.36
CA ASN A 303 -18.63 1.10 3.52
C ASN A 303 -17.94 0.38 2.35
N ALA A 304 -18.50 -0.72 1.83
CA ALA A 304 -18.03 -1.34 0.59
C ALA A 304 -17.78 -0.31 -0.52
N GLY A 305 -16.66 -0.47 -1.23
CA GLY A 305 -16.18 0.45 -2.26
C GLY A 305 -15.38 1.65 -1.74
N TYR A 306 -15.28 1.85 -0.43
CA TYR A 306 -14.41 2.89 0.14
C TYR A 306 -12.97 2.39 0.21
N LEU A 307 -12.02 3.32 0.36
CA LEU A 307 -10.66 2.99 0.77
C LEU A 307 -10.55 3.06 2.29
N GLN A 308 -9.93 2.03 2.88
CA GLN A 308 -9.47 2.04 4.26
C GLN A 308 -7.94 2.04 4.28
N PHE A 309 -7.35 2.57 5.33
CA PHE A 309 -5.90 2.56 5.55
C PHE A 309 -5.61 2.75 7.04
N ILE A 310 -4.37 2.49 7.43
CA ILE A 310 -3.88 2.76 8.78
C ILE A 310 -3.13 4.09 8.80
N ASN A 311 -3.58 5.03 9.63
CA ASN A 311 -2.79 6.19 10.02
C ASN A 311 -1.99 5.84 11.28
N ASN A 312 -0.67 5.75 11.17
CA ASN A 312 0.18 5.27 12.26
C ASN A 312 0.33 6.25 13.42
N SER A 313 -0.12 7.50 13.27
CA SER A 313 -0.39 8.36 14.42
C SER A 313 -1.83 8.12 14.86
N ALA A 314 -2.01 7.14 15.74
CA ALA A 314 -3.24 7.07 16.53
C ALA A 314 -3.38 8.38 17.32
N LEU A 315 -4.57 8.98 17.28
CA LEU A 315 -5.03 9.89 18.31
C LEU A 315 -5.31 9.10 19.60
#